data_AF-A0A382EFF9-F1
#
_entry.id   AF-A0A382EFF9-F1
#
_cell.length_a   1.000
_cell.length_b   1.000
_cell.length_c   1.000
_cell.angle_alpha   90.00
_cell.angle_beta   90.00
_cell.angle_gamma   90.00
#
_symmetry.space_group_name_H-M   'P 1'
#
loop_
_entity.id
_entity.type
_entity.pdbx_description
1 polymer ?
#
loop_
_entity_poly.entity_id
_entity_poly.type
_entity_poly.pdbx_seq_one_letter_code
_entity_poly.pdbx_strand_id
1 'polypeptide(L)'
;VVGMGTFPSVLEKANAKEADMIIAVTRSDEVNMLICQISHSIFKISKKIARIRSQEYLDQKYISLYDNSNLPIDVIISPEIEVAKSLQRKLEAPGALDNVNFAKNKISMLV
;
A
#
# COMPACT_ATOMS: atom_id res chain seq x y z
N VAL A 1 -8.45 17.37 -7.93
CA VAL A 1 -7.45 18.44 -7.61
C VAL A 1 -6.19 18.14 -8.39
N VAL A 2 -5.59 19.14 -9.05
CA VAL A 2 -4.31 18.98 -9.76
C VAL A 2 -3.21 19.61 -8.91
N GLY A 3 -2.11 18.89 -8.68
CA GLY A 3 -0.99 19.36 -7.88
C GLY A 3 -0.11 18.22 -7.38
N MET A 4 0.97 18.57 -6.68
CA MET A 4 1.86 17.59 -6.06
C MET A 4 1.26 17.10 -4.74
N GLY A 5 1.06 15.79 -4.59
CA GLY A 5 0.43 15.20 -3.40
C GLY A 5 1.21 15.37 -2.10
N THR A 6 2.49 15.75 -2.19
CA THR A 6 3.34 16.08 -1.03
C THR A 6 3.10 17.49 -0.50
N PHE A 7 2.29 18.31 -1.17
CA PHE A 7 1.98 19.65 -0.70
C PHE A 7 0.70 19.62 0.18
N PRO A 8 0.79 20.07 1.45
CA PRO A 8 -0.38 20.10 2.33
C PRO A 8 -1.55 20.91 1.76
N SER A 9 -1.27 22.01 1.05
CA SER A 9 -2.29 22.83 0.40
C SER A 9 -3.08 22.08 -0.68
N VAL A 10 -2.46 21.10 -1.35
CA VAL A 10 -3.12 20.25 -2.35
C VAL A 10 -3.99 19.20 -1.66
N LEU A 11 -3.49 18.58 -0.59
CA LEU A 11 -4.26 17.64 0.23
C LEU A 11 -5.46 18.32 0.91
N GLU A 12 -5.29 19.54 1.39
CA GLU A 12 -6.37 20.33 1.98
C GLU A 12 -7.44 20.69 0.94
N LYS A 13 -7.03 21.11 -0.27
CA LYS A 13 -7.95 21.28 -1.40
C LYS A 13 -8.66 19.99 -1.81
N ALA A 14 -8.06 18.84 -1.54
CA ALA A 14 -8.65 17.52 -1.77
C ALA A 14 -9.51 17.04 -0.59
N ASN A 15 -9.76 17.89 0.41
CA ASN A 15 -10.52 17.61 1.62
C ASN A 15 -9.96 16.44 2.45
N ALA A 16 -8.63 16.34 2.52
CA ALA A 16 -7.94 15.28 3.28
C ALA A 16 -8.29 15.25 4.78
N LYS A 17 -8.81 16.34 5.36
CA LYS A 17 -9.22 16.39 6.78
C LYS A 17 -10.41 15.49 7.11
N GLU A 18 -11.30 15.28 6.13
CA GLU A 18 -12.50 14.45 6.30
C GLU A 18 -12.33 13.05 5.69
N ALA A 19 -11.13 12.75 5.18
CA ALA A 19 -10.86 11.48 4.54
C ALA A 19 -10.55 10.39 5.58
N ASP A 20 -11.29 9.28 5.53
CA ASP A 20 -11.00 8.11 6.35
C ASP A 20 -9.72 7.38 5.90
N MET A 21 -9.40 7.45 4.61
CA MET A 21 -8.31 6.73 3.98
C MET A 21 -7.57 7.55 2.92
N ILE A 22 -6.26 7.35 2.82
CA ILE A 22 -5.45 7.82 1.69
C ILE A 22 -4.69 6.66 1.02
N ILE A 23 -4.59 6.72 -0.31
CA ILE A 23 -3.88 5.75 -1.15
C ILE A 23 -2.82 6.48 -1.97
N ALA A 24 -1.55 6.27 -1.64
CA ALA A 24 -0.40 6.87 -2.30
C ALA A 24 0.20 5.90 -3.33
N VAL A 25 -0.13 6.11 -4.61
CA VAL A 25 0.22 5.22 -5.75
C VAL A 25 1.00 5.95 -6.85
N THR A 26 1.79 6.96 -6.46
CA THR A 26 2.65 7.68 -7.41
C THR A 26 3.82 6.81 -7.89
N ARG A 27 4.57 7.31 -8.87
CA ARG A 27 5.70 6.59 -9.47
C ARG A 27 6.91 6.42 -8.54
N SER A 28 7.04 7.24 -7.50
CA SER A 28 8.15 7.21 -6.55
C SER A 28 7.67 6.71 -5.19
N ASP A 29 8.43 5.78 -4.62
CA ASP A 29 8.14 5.22 -3.31
C ASP A 29 8.35 6.28 -2.22
N GLU A 30 9.37 7.12 -2.35
CA GLU A 30 9.68 8.24 -1.45
C GLU A 30 8.55 9.27 -1.40
N VAL A 31 7.98 9.59 -2.56
CA VAL A 31 6.81 10.46 -2.65
C VAL A 31 5.61 9.81 -1.95
N ASN A 32 5.40 8.50 -2.12
CA ASN A 32 4.29 7.81 -1.48
C ASN A 32 4.44 7.78 0.05
N MET A 33 5.64 7.50 0.54
CA MET A 33 5.96 7.53 1.98
C MET A 33 5.73 8.92 2.56
N LEU A 34 6.17 9.97 1.87
CA LEU A 34 6.01 11.35 2.31
C LEU A 34 4.53 11.79 2.33
N ILE A 35 3.73 11.36 1.35
CA ILE A 35 2.28 11.63 1.34
C ILE A 35 1.63 11.04 2.58
N CYS A 36 1.93 9.78 2.93
CA CYS A 36 1.40 9.13 4.13
C CYS A 36 1.85 9.85 5.41
N GLN A 37 3.11 10.26 5.49
CA GLN A 37 3.64 11.04 6.61
C GLN A 37 2.84 12.33 6.83
N ILE A 38 2.71 13.15 5.78
CA ILE A 38 2.02 14.44 5.85
C ILE A 38 0.54 14.23 6.19
N SER A 39 -0.07 13.22 5.60
CA SER A 39 -1.46 12.84 5.86
C SER A 39 -1.71 12.43 7.32
N HIS A 40 -0.74 11.74 7.92
CA HIS A 40 -0.81 11.39 9.34
C HIS A 40 -0.60 12.61 10.23
N SER A 41 0.47 13.37 9.99
CA SER A 41 0.89 14.46 10.87
C SER A 41 -0.06 15.65 10.88
N ILE A 42 -0.59 16.04 9.71
CA ILE A 42 -1.42 17.25 9.57
C ILE A 42 -2.91 16.91 9.60
N PHE A 43 -3.29 15.86 8.86
CA PHE A 43 -4.70 15.54 8.59
C PHE A 43 -5.23 14.41 9.49
N LYS A 44 -4.34 13.73 10.24
CA LYS A 44 -4.68 12.62 11.14
C LYS A 44 -5.51 11.52 10.46
N ILE A 45 -5.26 11.27 9.17
CA ILE A 45 -5.97 10.24 8.42
C ILE A 45 -5.72 8.88 9.05
N SER A 46 -6.82 8.17 9.33
CA SER A 46 -6.78 6.91 10.06
C SER A 46 -6.07 5.80 9.27
N LYS A 47 -6.35 5.68 7.96
CA LYS A 47 -5.85 4.59 7.12
C LYS A 47 -5.01 5.09 5.94
N LYS A 48 -3.77 4.61 5.83
CA LYS A 48 -2.75 5.10 4.89
C LYS A 48 -2.17 3.91 4.15
N ILE A 49 -2.42 3.85 2.85
CA ILE A 49 -1.96 2.77 1.98
C ILE A 49 -0.92 3.35 1.03
N ALA A 50 0.28 2.77 1.00
CA ALA A 50 1.33 3.21 0.09
C ALA A 50 1.75 2.08 -0.85
N ARG A 51 2.00 2.42 -2.11
CA ARG A 51 2.69 1.52 -3.03
C ARG A 51 4.20 1.67 -2.84
N ILE A 52 4.88 0.56 -2.53
CA ILE A 52 6.33 0.48 -2.40
C ILE A 52 6.83 -0.66 -3.28
N ARG A 53 7.76 -0.36 -4.18
CA ARG A 53 8.35 -1.31 -5.14
C ARG A 53 9.75 -1.74 -4.73
N SER A 54 10.52 -0.84 -4.12
CA SER A 54 11.89 -1.14 -3.73
C SER A 54 11.94 -2.27 -2.71
N GLN A 55 12.66 -3.34 -3.04
CA GLN A 55 12.81 -4.49 -2.15
C GLN A 55 13.59 -4.16 -0.88
N GLU A 56 14.48 -3.15 -0.94
CA GLU A 56 15.23 -2.68 0.22
C GLU A 56 14.29 -2.15 1.31
N TYR A 57 13.25 -1.42 0.91
CA TYR A 57 12.20 -0.95 1.81
C TYR A 57 11.29 -2.08 2.32
N LEU A 58 11.24 -3.23 1.64
CA LEU A 58 10.40 -4.37 2.00
C LEU A 58 11.15 -5.44 2.81
N ASP A 59 12.47 -5.29 3.03
CA ASP A 59 13.25 -6.22 3.85
C ASP A 59 12.73 -6.20 5.30
N GLN A 60 12.58 -7.39 5.88
CA GLN A 60 12.08 -7.57 7.24
C GLN A 60 12.88 -6.81 8.30
N LYS A 61 14.17 -6.56 8.03
CA LYS A 61 15.05 -5.77 8.91
C LYS A 61 14.55 -4.34 9.12
N TYR A 62 13.85 -3.78 8.15
CA TYR A 62 13.40 -2.40 8.15
C TYR A 62 11.90 -2.25 8.42
N ILE A 63 11.20 -3.32 8.81
CA ILE A 63 9.76 -3.27 9.11
C ILE A 63 9.45 -2.23 10.20
N SER A 64 10.33 -2.05 11.18
CA SER A 64 10.19 -1.04 12.25
C SER A 64 10.23 0.42 11.74
N LEU A 65 10.60 0.65 10.47
CA LEU A 65 10.48 1.96 9.86
C LEU A 65 9.02 2.38 9.66
N TYR A 66 8.09 1.43 9.52
CA TYR A 66 6.69 1.70 9.19
C TYR A 66 5.77 1.92 10.40
N ASP A 67 6.35 2.07 11.59
CA ASP A 67 5.60 2.39 12.79
C ASP A 67 5.05 3.81 12.74
N ASN A 68 3.95 4.05 13.47
CA ASN A 68 3.30 5.35 13.54
C ASN A 68 4.21 6.49 14.07
N SER A 69 5.28 6.15 14.81
CA SER A 69 6.28 7.11 15.28
C SER A 69 7.31 7.50 14.22
N ASN A 70 7.45 6.70 13.16
CA ASN A 70 8.42 6.87 12.09
C ASN A 70 7.65 7.18 10.79
N LEU A 71 7.48 6.21 9.89
CA LEU A 71 6.69 6.33 8.66
C LEU A 71 5.32 5.67 8.85
N PRO A 72 4.25 6.44 9.11
CA PRO A 72 2.94 5.92 9.44
C PRO A 72 2.24 5.39 8.18
N ILE A 73 2.52 4.15 7.82
CA ILE A 73 1.95 3.46 6.66
C ILE A 73 1.27 2.19 7.16
N ASP A 74 -0.06 2.16 7.12
CA ASP A 74 -0.84 1.04 7.66
C ASP A 74 -0.80 -0.18 6.73
N VAL A 75 -0.73 0.05 5.42
CA VAL A 75 -0.71 -1.03 4.42
C VAL A 75 0.28 -0.69 3.31
N ILE A 76 1.20 -1.62 3.04
CA ILE A 76 2.14 -1.54 1.92
C ILE A 76 1.66 -2.46 0.81
N ILE A 77 1.54 -1.93 -0.40
CA ILE A 77 1.25 -2.70 -1.61
C ILE A 77 2.54 -2.78 -2.43
N SER A 78 3.09 -3.99 -2.58
CA SER A 78 4.18 -4.28 -3.51
C SER A 78 3.62 -5.03 -4.72
N PRO A 79 3.49 -4.36 -5.89
CA PRO A 79 3.01 -5.01 -7.11
C PRO A 79 3.84 -6.25 -7.48
N GLU A 80 5.15 -6.20 -7.28
CA GLU A 80 6.07 -7.28 -7.63
C GLU A 80 5.82 -8.53 -6.79
N ILE A 81 5.64 -8.37 -5.47
CA ILE A 81 5.27 -9.46 -4.58
C ILE A 81 3.87 -10.00 -4.90
N GLU A 82 2.90 -9.12 -5.15
CA GLU A 82 1.53 -9.53 -5.46
C GLU A 82 1.45 -10.29 -6.80
N VAL A 83 2.25 -9.89 -7.80
CA VAL A 83 2.39 -10.63 -9.07
C VAL A 83 3.07 -11.98 -8.84
N ALA A 84 4.14 -12.05 -8.05
CA ALA A 84 4.83 -13.31 -7.74
C ALA A 84 3.89 -14.31 -7.03
N LYS A 85 3.12 -13.84 -6.04
CA LYS A 85 2.06 -14.65 -5.39
C LYS A 85 0.97 -15.08 -6.36
N SER A 86 0.58 -14.22 -7.29
CA SER A 86 -0.40 -14.56 -8.32
C SER A 86 0.11 -15.66 -9.25
N LEU A 87 1.39 -15.61 -9.66
CA LEU A 87 2.02 -16.65 -10.47
C LEU A 87 2.17 -17.95 -9.71
N GLN A 88 2.60 -17.90 -8.45
CA GLN A 88 2.68 -19.08 -7.58
C GLN A 88 1.33 -19.79 -7.46
N ARG A 89 0.24 -19.04 -7.21
CA ARG A 89 -1.11 -19.61 -7.12
C ARG A 89 -1.56 -20.32 -8.41
N LYS A 90 -1.14 -19.82 -9.58
CA LYS A 90 -1.39 -20.48 -10.87
C LYS A 90 -0.53 -21.74 -11.07
N LEU A 91 0.70 -21.76 -10.55
CA LEU A 91 1.56 -22.96 -10.57
C LEU A 91 1.06 -24.05 -9.61
N GLU A 92 0.50 -23.68 -8.46
CA GLU A 92 -0.03 -24.61 -7.46
C GLU A 92 -1.30 -25.35 -7.91
N ALA A 93 -1.98 -24.86 -8.96
CA ALA A 93 -3.14 -25.52 -9.56
C ALA A 93 -2.99 -25.62 -11.10
N PRO A 94 -2.17 -26.55 -11.63
CA PRO A 94 -2.05 -26.77 -13.06
C PRO A 94 -3.40 -27.21 -13.64
N GLY A 95 -4.05 -26.34 -14.43
CA GLY A 95 -5.34 -26.62 -15.09
C GLY A 95 -6.50 -25.70 -14.68
N ALA A 96 -6.34 -24.86 -13.65
CA ALA A 96 -7.29 -23.80 -13.30
C ALA A 96 -6.83 -22.45 -13.91
N LEU A 97 -7.76 -21.67 -14.46
CA LEU A 97 -7.53 -20.31 -14.96
C LEU A 97 -7.15 -19.36 -13.83
N ASP A 98 -7.73 -19.53 -12.64
CA ASP A 98 -7.33 -18.78 -11.43
C ASP A 98 -7.60 -19.53 -10.12
N ASN A 99 -6.81 -19.21 -9.09
CA ASN A 99 -6.99 -19.73 -7.73
C ASN A 99 -7.13 -18.57 -6.74
N VAL A 100 -8.33 -18.38 -6.21
CA VAL A 100 -8.64 -17.34 -5.22
C VAL A 100 -8.80 -17.98 -3.85
N ASN A 101 -7.95 -17.58 -2.92
CA ASN A 101 -7.95 -18.09 -1.56
C ASN A 101 -8.81 -17.21 -0.65
N PHE A 102 -9.72 -17.84 0.09
CA PHE A 102 -10.60 -17.23 1.07
C PHE A 102 -10.33 -17.81 2.45
N ALA A 103 -10.86 -17.15 3.50
CA ALA A 103 -10.81 -17.63 4.88
C ALA A 103 -9.39 -18.06 5.35
N LYS A 104 -8.37 -17.23 5.10
CA LYS A 104 -6.97 -17.51 5.46
C LYS A 104 -6.46 -18.86 4.90
N ASN A 105 -6.63 -19.09 3.59
CA ASN A 105 -6.26 -20.33 2.88
C ASN A 105 -7.01 -21.59 3.32
N LYS A 106 -8.10 -21.48 4.09
CA LYS A 106 -8.94 -22.64 4.41
C LYS A 106 -9.88 -23.04 3.27
N ILE A 107 -10.11 -22.12 2.33
CA ILE A 107 -11.01 -22.31 1.20
C ILE A 107 -10.30 -21.77 -0.04
N SER A 108 -10.20 -22.58 -1.09
CA SER A 108 -9.74 -22.14 -2.42
C SER A 108 -10.86 -22.31 -3.43
N MET A 109 -11.11 -21.26 -4.20
CA MET A 109 -11.96 -21.32 -5.39
C MET A 109 -11.05 -21.44 -6.61
N LEU A 110 -11.25 -22.51 -7.37
CA LEU A 110 -10.61 -22.74 -8.65
C LEU A 110 -11.59 -22.33 -9.76
N VAL A 111 -11.17 -21.40 -10.62
CA VAL A 111 -11.91 -20.94 -11.80
C VAL A 111 -11.26 -21.50 -13.04
#